data_AF-A0A1G1Z0A8-F1
#
_entry.id   AF-A0A1G1Z0A8-F1
#
_cell.length_a   1.000
_cell.length_b   1.000
_cell.length_c   1.000
_cell.angle_alpha   90.00
_cell.angle_beta   90.00
_cell.angle_gamma   90.00
#
_symmetry.space_group_name_H-M   'P 1'
#
loop_
_entity.id
_entity.type
_entity.pdbx_description
1 polymer ?
#
loop_
_entity_poly.entity_id
_entity_poly.type
_entity_poly.pdbx_seq_one_letter_code
_entity_poly.pdbx_strand_id
1 'polypeptide(L)'
;MTKKGFTLIELLIVIGILAILASATVLILNPAQILQESRDTQRLNDLGTINSAIALYLATNTTPTFTTAWRCTLSPVAAPCAGAIANQIRLLDGTGWVAINLGTTSGLSTLPMDPNGTQTAALHYSASTNDAAKTWELTAQMESVRYSNTGGADKESTDGGSSADCYEVGTNLVLIAGAGC
;
A
#
# COMPACT_ATOMS: atom_id res chain seq x y z
N MET A 1 2.45 27.18 -54.20
CA MET A 1 1.54 26.53 -53.23
C MET A 1 1.11 27.56 -52.21
N THR A 2 -0.16 28.00 -52.24
CA THR A 2 -0.73 28.92 -51.25
C THR A 2 -1.05 28.15 -49.98
N LYS A 3 -0.33 28.42 -48.89
CA LYS A 3 -0.68 27.89 -47.57
C LYS A 3 -1.98 28.57 -47.13
N LYS A 4 -3.06 27.79 -46.97
CA LYS A 4 -4.29 28.28 -46.32
C LYS A 4 -4.00 28.47 -44.83
N GLY A 5 -4.18 29.68 -44.32
CA GLY A 5 -4.08 30.00 -42.90
C GLY A 5 -5.39 29.71 -42.17
N PHE A 6 -5.32 29.42 -40.88
CA PHE A 6 -6.48 29.32 -40.00
C PHE A 6 -7.15 30.70 -39.84
N THR A 7 -8.49 30.72 -39.79
CA THR A 7 -9.24 31.93 -39.47
C THR A 7 -9.33 32.12 -37.95
N LEU A 8 -9.43 33.38 -37.50
CA LEU A 8 -9.57 33.70 -36.07
C LEU A 8 -10.85 33.11 -35.47
N ILE A 9 -11.94 33.01 -36.25
CA ILE A 9 -13.20 32.45 -35.78
C ILE A 9 -13.10 30.94 -35.56
N GLU A 10 -12.37 30.22 -36.42
CA GLU A 10 -12.11 28.79 -36.23
C GLU A 10 -11.33 28.55 -34.93
N LEU A 11 -10.30 29.35 -34.66
CA LEU A 11 -9.54 29.23 -33.42
C LEU A 11 -10.42 29.53 -32.19
N LEU A 12 -11.30 30.52 -32.27
CA LEU A 12 -12.20 30.90 -31.18
C LEU A 12 -13.23 29.82 -30.87
N ILE A 13 -13.79 29.17 -31.89
CA ILE A 13 -14.72 28.05 -31.72
C ILE A 13 -14.00 26.86 -31.07
N VAL A 14 -12.77 26.56 -31.50
CA VAL A 14 -11.99 25.43 -30.96
C VAL A 14 -11.70 25.62 -29.47
N ILE A 15 -11.22 26.79 -29.05
CA ILE A 15 -10.96 27.05 -27.63
C ILE A 15 -12.25 27.00 -26.78
N GLY A 16 -13.38 27.43 -27.34
CA GLY A 16 -14.69 27.34 -26.69
C GLY A 16 -15.14 25.90 -26.48
N ILE A 17 -15.02 25.06 -27.50
CA ILE A 17 -15.33 23.63 -27.40
C ILE A 17 -14.38 22.93 -26.42
N LEU A 18 -13.08 23.23 -26.48
CA LEU A 18 -12.09 22.64 -25.56
C LEU A 18 -12.38 22.99 -24.09
N ALA A 19 -12.82 24.23 -23.79
CA ALA A 19 -13.17 24.62 -22.44
C ALA A 19 -14.38 23.83 -21.88
N ILE A 20 -15.39 23.59 -22.72
CA ILE A 20 -16.58 22.80 -22.34
C ILE A 20 -16.20 21.34 -22.13
N LEU A 21 -15.46 20.73 -23.07
CA LEU A 21 -15.03 19.34 -22.95
C LEU A 21 -14.11 19.13 -21.73
N ALA A 22 -13.17 20.05 -21.48
CA ALA A 22 -12.29 19.96 -20.32
C ALA A 22 -13.06 19.96 -19.00
N SER A 23 -14.04 20.87 -18.83
CA SER A 23 -14.84 20.90 -17.60
C SER A 23 -15.72 19.66 -17.42
N ALA A 24 -16.33 19.14 -18.50
CA ALA A 24 -17.13 17.92 -18.45
C ALA A 24 -16.30 16.68 -18.10
N THR A 25 -15.10 16.54 -18.66
CA THR A 25 -14.24 15.37 -18.42
C THR A 25 -13.76 15.24 -16.97
N VAL A 26 -13.47 16.34 -16.28
CA VAL A 26 -13.04 16.32 -14.86
C VAL A 26 -14.15 15.79 -13.94
N LEU A 27 -15.41 16.14 -14.21
CA LEU A 27 -16.55 15.66 -13.43
C LEU A 27 -16.78 14.15 -13.60
N ILE A 28 -16.47 13.62 -14.78
CA ILE A 28 -16.67 12.20 -15.10
C ILE A 28 -15.51 11.34 -14.59
N LEU A 29 -14.26 11.82 -14.70
CA LEU A 29 -13.08 10.98 -14.50
C LEU A 29 -12.56 10.91 -13.06
N ASN A 30 -13.14 11.64 -12.10
CA ASN A 30 -12.70 11.72 -10.69
C ASN A 30 -11.19 11.41 -10.50
N PRO A 31 -10.28 12.31 -10.96
CA PRO A 31 -8.85 12.01 -11.04
C PRO A 31 -8.21 11.66 -9.69
N ALA A 32 -8.79 12.11 -8.58
CA ALA A 32 -8.36 11.73 -7.24
C ALA A 32 -8.50 10.22 -7.02
N GLN A 33 -9.64 9.64 -7.43
CA GLN A 33 -9.92 8.20 -7.32
C GLN A 33 -8.93 7.37 -8.15
N ILE A 34 -8.60 7.80 -9.38
CA ILE A 34 -7.64 7.10 -10.24
C ILE A 34 -6.24 7.08 -9.59
N LEU A 35 -5.82 8.19 -8.98
CA LEU A 35 -4.55 8.27 -8.27
C LEU A 35 -4.54 7.38 -7.02
N GLN A 36 -5.67 7.29 -6.30
CA GLN A 36 -5.83 6.37 -5.17
C GLN A 36 -5.74 4.91 -5.63
N GLU A 37 -6.41 4.52 -6.71
CA GLU A 37 -6.34 3.16 -7.27
C GLU A 37 -4.92 2.79 -7.71
N SER A 38 -4.17 3.74 -8.27
CA SER A 38 -2.75 3.53 -8.60
C SER A 38 -1.91 3.28 -7.35
N ARG A 39 -2.14 4.04 -6.27
CA ARG A 39 -1.43 3.86 -5.00
C ARG A 39 -1.81 2.53 -4.33
N ASP A 40 -3.08 2.17 -4.33
CA ASP A 40 -3.55 0.88 -3.81
C ASP A 40 -2.96 -0.30 -4.59
N THR A 41 -2.87 -0.19 -5.92
CA THR A 41 -2.18 -1.20 -6.72
C THR A 41 -0.72 -1.35 -6.29
N GLN A 42 -0.05 -0.23 -5.96
CA GLN A 42 1.29 -0.27 -5.39
C GLN A 42 1.31 -0.93 -4.00
N ARG A 43 0.35 -0.63 -3.11
CA ARG A 43 0.22 -1.30 -1.79
C ARG A 43 0.09 -2.81 -1.92
N LEU A 44 -0.80 -3.28 -2.80
CA LEU A 44 -1.01 -4.70 -3.04
C LEU A 44 0.29 -5.38 -3.53
N ASN A 45 1.02 -4.74 -4.45
CA ASN A 45 2.28 -5.26 -4.97
C ASN A 45 3.39 -5.25 -3.91
N ASP A 46 3.50 -4.19 -3.13
CA ASP A 46 4.47 -4.05 -2.04
C ASP A 46 4.28 -5.17 -1.01
N LEU A 47 3.05 -5.34 -0.51
CA LEU A 47 2.72 -6.37 0.47
C LEU A 47 2.86 -7.79 -0.12
N GLY A 48 2.45 -8.02 -1.36
CA GLY A 48 2.64 -9.29 -2.06
C GLY A 48 4.12 -9.68 -2.23
N THR A 49 4.97 -8.68 -2.50
CA THR A 49 6.42 -8.88 -2.60
C THR A 49 7.03 -9.25 -1.25
N ILE A 50 6.65 -8.56 -0.17
CA ILE A 50 7.13 -8.87 1.17
C ILE A 50 6.63 -10.25 1.62
N ASN A 51 5.36 -10.57 1.37
CA ASN A 51 4.79 -11.88 1.68
C ASN A 51 5.59 -13.02 1.02
N SER A 52 5.92 -12.84 -0.26
CA SER A 52 6.75 -13.80 -1.02
C SER A 52 8.18 -13.86 -0.47
N ALA A 53 8.76 -12.72 -0.09
CA ALA A 53 10.09 -12.66 0.51
C ALA A 53 10.17 -13.38 1.87
N ILE A 54 9.13 -13.26 2.71
CA ILE A 54 9.06 -13.98 3.99
C ILE A 54 8.88 -15.49 3.75
N ALA A 55 8.03 -15.88 2.80
CA ALA A 55 7.88 -17.28 2.42
C ALA A 55 9.20 -17.88 1.89
N LEU A 56 9.95 -17.13 1.08
CA LEU A 56 11.27 -17.54 0.59
C LEU A 56 12.29 -17.62 1.73
N TYR A 57 12.27 -16.69 2.67
CA TYR A 57 13.11 -16.72 3.88
C TYR A 57 12.88 -18.02 4.66
N LEU A 58 11.61 -18.40 4.89
CA LEU A 58 11.27 -19.66 5.58
C LEU A 58 11.70 -20.90 4.79
N ALA A 59 11.61 -20.87 3.46
CA ALA A 59 11.99 -22.00 2.61
C ALA A 59 13.51 -22.22 2.52
N THR A 60 14.32 -21.17 2.73
CA THR A 60 15.77 -21.19 2.50
C THR A 60 16.62 -21.19 3.77
N ASN A 61 16.07 -20.74 4.91
CA ASN A 61 16.79 -20.75 6.19
C ASN A 61 16.48 -22.01 6.99
N THR A 62 17.52 -22.72 7.45
CA THR A 62 17.38 -23.95 8.24
C THR A 62 16.94 -23.70 9.68
N THR A 63 17.18 -22.49 10.19
CA THR A 63 16.80 -22.06 11.55
C THR A 63 16.21 -20.65 11.47
N PRO A 64 15.01 -20.49 10.87
CA PRO A 64 14.40 -19.17 10.73
C PRO A 64 14.13 -18.58 12.11
N THR A 65 14.32 -17.27 12.25
CA THR A 65 14.05 -16.52 13.48
C THR A 65 13.25 -15.28 13.14
N PHE A 66 12.13 -15.11 13.86
CA PHE A 66 11.34 -13.89 13.83
C PHE A 66 11.52 -13.18 15.17
N THR A 67 11.32 -11.86 15.18
CA THR A 67 11.00 -11.16 16.43
C THR A 67 9.48 -11.09 16.53
N THR A 68 8.86 -11.62 17.59
CA THR A 68 7.42 -11.45 17.79
C THR A 68 7.11 -10.00 18.12
N ALA A 69 6.54 -9.26 17.17
CA ALA A 69 6.22 -7.84 17.34
C ALA A 69 5.16 -7.39 16.33
N TRP A 70 4.33 -6.43 16.72
CA TRP A 70 3.54 -5.61 15.80
C TRP A 70 4.25 -4.28 15.58
N ARG A 71 4.64 -4.02 14.33
CA ARG A 71 5.31 -2.80 13.89
C ARG A 71 4.60 -2.20 12.68
N CYS A 72 4.70 -0.89 12.56
CA CYS A 72 4.05 -0.11 11.51
C CYS A 72 5.01 0.93 10.95
N THR A 73 4.63 1.53 9.81
CA THR A 73 5.35 2.66 9.23
C THR A 73 4.90 4.03 9.77
N LEU A 74 3.88 4.08 10.63
CA LEU A 74 3.26 5.30 11.18
C LEU A 74 4.25 6.30 11.82
N SER A 75 3.99 7.61 11.67
CA SER A 75 4.75 8.68 12.32
C SER A 75 3.84 9.82 12.82
N PRO A 76 3.90 10.23 14.11
CA PRO A 76 4.71 9.66 15.17
C PRO A 76 4.15 8.29 15.58
N VAL A 77 5.04 7.36 15.92
CA VAL A 77 4.68 6.02 16.38
C VAL A 77 3.73 6.11 17.58
N ALA A 78 2.54 5.54 17.46
CA ALA A 78 1.55 5.46 18.54
C ALA A 78 1.11 4.01 18.73
N ALA A 79 0.84 3.64 19.99
CA ALA A 79 0.29 2.32 20.32
C ALA A 79 -1.01 2.05 19.53
N PRO A 80 -1.26 0.81 19.08
CA PRO A 80 -0.61 -0.42 19.56
C PRO A 80 0.55 -0.91 18.69
N CYS A 81 0.80 -0.28 17.53
CA CYS A 81 1.96 -0.57 16.72
C CYS A 81 3.20 0.16 17.30
N ALA A 82 4.12 -0.59 17.91
CA ALA A 82 5.40 -0.05 18.36
C ALA A 82 6.31 0.05 17.13
N GLY A 83 6.08 1.09 16.33
CA GLY A 83 6.82 1.41 15.12
C GLY A 83 8.34 1.27 15.28
N ALA A 84 8.97 0.80 14.21
CA ALA A 84 10.41 0.75 14.15
C ALA A 84 10.99 2.18 14.25
N ILE A 85 12.08 2.29 14.99
CA ILE A 85 12.80 3.53 15.33
C ILE A 85 12.97 4.36 14.05
N ALA A 86 12.72 5.67 14.10
CA ALA A 86 12.43 6.57 12.95
C ALA A 86 13.52 6.68 11.85
N ASN A 87 14.58 5.87 11.87
CA ASN A 87 15.62 5.79 10.85
C ASN A 87 15.96 4.35 10.43
N GLN A 88 15.20 3.36 10.94
CA GLN A 88 15.41 1.93 10.73
C GLN A 88 14.20 1.26 10.09
N ILE A 89 13.08 1.97 9.99
CA ILE A 89 11.77 1.44 9.57
C ILE A 89 11.81 0.69 8.25
N ARG A 90 12.75 1.05 7.35
CA ARG A 90 12.90 0.45 6.03
C ARG A 90 14.07 -0.54 5.90
N LEU A 91 14.76 -0.85 6.99
CA LEU A 91 15.88 -1.80 6.99
C LEU A 91 15.37 -3.24 6.92
N LEU A 92 16.20 -4.10 6.32
CA LEU A 92 15.91 -5.52 6.11
C LEU A 92 16.60 -6.42 7.14
N ASP A 93 17.24 -5.86 8.17
CA ASP A 93 18.01 -6.60 9.19
C ASP A 93 17.14 -7.14 10.34
N GLY A 94 15.81 -7.03 10.23
CA GLY A 94 14.84 -7.37 11.27
C GLY A 94 14.54 -6.23 12.25
N THR A 95 15.16 -5.07 12.10
CA THR A 95 14.86 -3.85 12.88
C THR A 95 13.83 -2.93 12.23
N GLY A 96 13.49 -3.17 10.96
CA GLY A 96 12.46 -2.44 10.23
C GLY A 96 11.02 -2.76 10.66
N TRP A 97 10.04 -2.24 9.90
CA TRP A 97 8.62 -2.49 10.16
C TRP A 97 8.22 -3.95 9.94
N VAL A 98 9.03 -4.71 9.19
CA VAL A 98 8.94 -6.18 9.15
C VAL A 98 10.00 -6.74 10.11
N ALA A 99 9.55 -7.43 11.16
CA ALA A 99 10.41 -7.91 12.25
C ALA A 99 11.13 -9.25 11.92
N ILE A 100 11.63 -9.37 10.70
CA ILE A 100 12.33 -10.54 10.13
C ILE A 100 13.56 -10.04 9.36
N ASN A 101 14.70 -10.72 9.51
CA ASN A 101 15.90 -10.37 8.74
C ASN A 101 15.80 -10.94 7.31
N LEU A 102 15.38 -10.07 6.39
CA LEU A 102 15.20 -10.34 4.97
C LEU A 102 16.43 -9.97 4.12
N GLY A 103 17.47 -9.37 4.71
CA GLY A 103 18.60 -8.77 3.98
C GLY A 103 19.44 -9.76 3.17
N THR A 104 19.37 -11.05 3.46
CA THR A 104 20.19 -12.09 2.81
C THR A 104 19.42 -12.98 1.84
N THR A 105 18.08 -12.91 1.80
CA THR A 105 17.24 -13.92 1.11
C THR A 105 16.07 -13.37 0.31
N SER A 106 15.75 -12.08 0.44
CA SER A 106 14.54 -11.51 -0.18
C SER A 106 14.73 -10.94 -1.59
N GLY A 107 15.96 -10.58 -1.98
CA GLY A 107 16.21 -9.78 -3.19
C GLY A 107 15.74 -8.32 -3.08
N LEU A 108 15.23 -7.90 -1.92
CA LEU A 108 14.87 -6.51 -1.64
C LEU A 108 16.13 -5.71 -1.29
N SER A 109 16.16 -4.44 -1.70
CA SER A 109 17.17 -3.47 -1.26
C SER A 109 16.75 -2.68 -0.03
N THR A 110 15.44 -2.60 0.23
CA THR A 110 14.84 -1.87 1.35
C THR A 110 13.35 -2.23 1.48
N LEU A 111 12.76 -2.13 2.67
CA LEU A 111 11.32 -2.30 2.81
C LEU A 111 10.58 -1.10 2.17
N PRO A 112 9.44 -1.33 1.50
CA PRO A 112 8.64 -0.25 0.95
C PRO A 112 7.98 0.57 2.05
N MET A 113 7.41 1.69 1.65
CA MET A 113 6.67 2.63 2.49
C MET A 113 5.40 3.01 1.74
N ASP A 114 4.35 3.36 2.48
CA ASP A 114 3.07 3.76 1.90
C ASP A 114 3.25 4.92 0.89
N PRO A 115 2.70 4.80 -0.33
CA PRO A 115 2.92 5.76 -1.41
C PRO A 115 2.20 7.11 -1.21
N ASN A 116 1.32 7.25 -0.22
CA ASN A 116 0.66 8.52 0.10
C ASN A 116 1.61 9.53 0.78
N GLY A 117 2.74 9.08 1.32
CA GLY A 117 3.81 9.93 1.87
C GLY A 117 3.47 10.67 3.18
N THR A 118 2.19 10.70 3.58
CA THR A 118 1.73 11.43 4.78
C THR A 118 1.66 10.53 6.03
N GLN A 119 1.86 9.21 5.90
CA GLN A 119 2.02 8.23 6.99
C GLN A 119 1.08 8.45 8.20
N THR A 120 -0.21 8.63 7.90
CA THR A 120 -1.25 8.92 8.89
C THR A 120 -1.74 7.64 9.57
N ALA A 121 -2.58 7.76 10.60
CA ALA A 121 -3.24 6.64 11.26
C ALA A 121 -4.00 5.71 10.31
N ALA A 122 -4.49 6.22 9.18
CA ALA A 122 -5.17 5.40 8.17
C ALA A 122 -4.21 4.86 7.10
N LEU A 123 -3.15 5.59 6.74
CA LEU A 123 -2.35 5.30 5.54
C LEU A 123 -0.91 4.95 5.92
N HIS A 124 -0.69 3.69 6.26
CA HIS A 124 0.61 3.13 6.60
C HIS A 124 0.63 1.61 6.34
N TYR A 125 1.82 1.02 6.34
CA TYR A 125 1.97 -0.44 6.34
C TYR A 125 2.22 -0.95 7.75
N SER A 126 1.68 -2.12 8.05
CA SER A 126 1.89 -2.81 9.32
C SER A 126 2.23 -4.27 9.11
N ALA A 127 3.01 -4.81 10.04
CA ALA A 127 3.31 -6.23 10.11
C ALA A 127 3.24 -6.71 11.56
N SER A 128 2.66 -7.89 11.76
CA SER A 128 2.75 -8.64 12.99
C SER A 128 3.34 -10.02 12.72
N THR A 129 4.25 -10.46 13.58
CA THR A 129 4.99 -11.70 13.43
C THR A 129 4.90 -12.51 14.71
N ASN A 130 4.88 -13.84 14.59
CA ASN A 130 4.93 -14.77 15.72
C ASN A 130 6.07 -15.76 15.52
N ASP A 131 7.08 -15.70 16.39
CA ASP A 131 8.25 -16.58 16.26
C ASP A 131 7.93 -18.05 16.58
N ALA A 132 7.10 -18.33 17.59
CA ALA A 132 6.81 -19.70 17.97
C ALA A 132 6.11 -20.49 16.85
N ALA A 133 5.13 -19.86 16.20
CA ALA A 133 4.36 -20.45 15.10
C ALA A 133 4.96 -20.20 13.71
N LYS A 134 5.97 -19.32 13.60
CA LYS A 134 6.53 -18.84 12.32
C LYS A 134 5.44 -18.31 11.38
N THR A 135 4.47 -17.61 11.96
CA THR A 135 3.38 -16.96 11.23
C THR A 135 3.58 -15.46 11.17
N TRP A 136 2.98 -14.83 10.17
CA TRP A 136 3.01 -13.39 10.00
C TRP A 136 1.72 -12.91 9.35
N GLU A 137 1.51 -11.61 9.50
CA GLU A 137 0.42 -10.83 8.94
C GLU A 137 1.00 -9.50 8.48
N LEU A 138 0.60 -9.05 7.29
CA LEU A 138 0.91 -7.75 6.72
C LEU A 138 -0.40 -7.05 6.39
N THR A 139 -0.52 -5.77 6.73
CA THR A 139 -1.76 -5.01 6.54
C THR A 139 -1.52 -3.64 5.94
N ALA A 140 -2.51 -3.18 5.17
CA ALA A 140 -2.62 -1.80 4.70
C ALA A 140 -4.09 -1.45 4.41
N GLN A 141 -4.49 -0.22 4.70
CA GLN A 141 -5.78 0.32 4.28
C GLN A 141 -5.72 0.79 2.82
N MET A 142 -6.75 0.49 2.03
CA MET A 142 -6.94 0.97 0.68
C MET A 142 -7.53 2.38 0.69
N GLU A 143 -7.02 3.25 -0.17
CA GLU A 143 -7.49 4.64 -0.28
C GLU A 143 -8.71 4.78 -1.19
N SER A 144 -8.80 3.93 -2.20
CA SER A 144 -9.78 4.05 -3.27
C SER A 144 -11.10 3.40 -2.85
N VAL A 145 -12.22 4.09 -3.14
CA VAL A 145 -13.58 3.52 -2.99
C VAL A 145 -13.75 2.19 -3.74
N ARG A 146 -12.95 1.94 -4.79
CA ARG A 146 -13.03 0.72 -5.59
C ARG A 146 -12.49 -0.48 -4.83
N TYR A 147 -11.37 -0.33 -4.12
CA TYR A 147 -10.70 -1.41 -3.40
C TYR A 147 -11.00 -1.43 -1.90
N SER A 148 -11.60 -0.38 -1.35
CA SER A 148 -12.06 -0.38 0.03
C SER A 148 -13.23 -1.34 0.27
N ASN A 149 -13.54 -1.57 1.54
CA ASN A 149 -14.74 -2.25 2.01
C ASN A 149 -15.99 -1.77 1.25
N THR A 150 -16.83 -2.70 0.80
CA THR A 150 -18.04 -2.45 -0.01
C THR A 150 -17.80 -1.88 -1.41
N GLY A 151 -16.55 -1.71 -1.80
CA GLY A 151 -16.13 -1.22 -3.11
C GLY A 151 -16.39 -2.19 -4.24
N GLY A 152 -16.41 -1.68 -5.48
CA GLY A 152 -16.71 -2.49 -6.67
C GLY A 152 -15.66 -3.58 -6.99
N ALA A 153 -14.49 -3.53 -6.36
CA ALA A 153 -13.45 -4.56 -6.41
C ALA A 153 -12.79 -4.73 -5.02
N ASP A 154 -13.61 -4.68 -3.97
CA ASP A 154 -13.24 -4.76 -2.55
C ASP A 154 -12.10 -5.74 -2.30
N LYS A 155 -11.03 -5.24 -1.66
CA LYS A 155 -9.85 -5.98 -1.25
C LYS A 155 -9.76 -6.18 0.25
N GLU A 156 -10.44 -5.37 1.04
CA GLU A 156 -10.29 -5.35 2.50
C GLU A 156 -11.22 -6.37 3.16
N SER A 157 -12.47 -6.50 2.73
CA SER A 157 -13.41 -7.40 3.41
C SER A 157 -13.38 -8.84 2.90
N THR A 158 -12.65 -9.11 1.83
CA THR A 158 -12.70 -10.38 1.07
C THR A 158 -11.41 -11.19 1.11
N ASP A 159 -10.41 -10.75 1.85
CA ASP A 159 -9.10 -11.40 1.98
C ASP A 159 -9.07 -12.55 3.00
N GLY A 160 -10.11 -12.68 3.83
CA GLY A 160 -10.27 -13.75 4.81
C GLY A 160 -9.61 -13.47 6.16
N GLY A 161 -9.19 -12.24 6.41
CA GLY A 161 -8.66 -11.81 7.71
C GLY A 161 -9.72 -11.31 8.68
N SER A 162 -9.26 -10.53 9.67
CA SER A 162 -10.03 -10.11 10.83
C SER A 162 -10.63 -8.72 10.69
N SER A 163 -10.10 -7.90 9.80
CA SER A 163 -10.47 -6.49 9.64
C SER A 163 -11.16 -6.27 8.30
N ALA A 164 -12.40 -5.78 8.33
CA ALA A 164 -13.11 -5.46 7.10
C ALA A 164 -12.57 -4.21 6.37
N ASP A 165 -11.71 -3.43 7.03
CA ASP A 165 -11.23 -2.13 6.55
C ASP A 165 -9.70 -2.13 6.31
N CYS A 166 -9.05 -3.31 6.34
CA CYS A 166 -7.64 -3.46 5.99
C CYS A 166 -7.50 -4.59 5.00
N TYR A 167 -6.62 -4.45 4.02
CA TYR A 167 -6.15 -5.60 3.25
C TYR A 167 -5.11 -6.35 4.08
N GLU A 168 -5.38 -7.62 4.35
CA GLU A 168 -4.62 -8.52 5.19
C GLU A 168 -3.98 -9.64 4.34
N VAL A 169 -2.67 -9.84 4.46
CA VAL A 169 -1.97 -10.93 3.76
C VAL A 169 -0.88 -11.56 4.64
N GLY A 170 -0.76 -12.88 4.58
CA GLY A 170 0.19 -13.62 5.40
C GLY A 170 -0.24 -15.07 5.60
N THR A 171 0.23 -15.68 6.69
CA THR A 171 -0.11 -17.05 7.07
C THR A 171 -1.07 -17.12 8.26
N ASN A 172 -1.22 -16.03 9.00
CA ASN A 172 -2.18 -15.92 10.08
C ASN A 172 -2.72 -14.48 10.11
N LEU A 173 -3.96 -14.30 9.66
CA LEU A 173 -4.60 -12.99 9.46
C LEU A 173 -5.41 -12.53 10.69
N VAL A 174 -4.95 -12.92 11.88
CA VAL A 174 -5.57 -12.52 13.17
C VAL A 174 -4.50 -12.12 14.21
N LEU A 175 -3.27 -11.84 13.77
CA LEU A 175 -2.16 -11.41 14.64
C LEU A 175 -2.26 -9.93 15.02
N ILE A 176 -2.92 -9.12 14.20
CA ILE A 176 -3.26 -7.72 14.43
C ILE A 176 -4.74 -7.69 14.79
N ALA A 177 -5.06 -7.29 16.02
CA ALA A 177 -6.43 -7.32 16.53
C ALA A 177 -7.06 -5.92 16.58
N GLY A 178 -8.30 -5.79 16.13
CA GLY A 178 -9.13 -4.58 16.25
C GLY A 178 -9.25 -3.79 14.95
N ALA A 179 -9.70 -2.52 15.05
CA ALA A 179 -9.88 -1.61 13.91
C ALA A 179 -8.57 -0.99 13.39
N GLY A 180 -7.43 -1.65 13.64
CA GLY A 180 -6.11 -1.16 13.25
C GLY A 180 -5.59 -1.96 12.08
N CYS A 181 -5.27 -1.26 11.00
CA CYS A 181 -4.04 -1.57 10.27
C CYS A 181 -2.90 -0.99 11.13
#